data_AF-A0A1M6T1J5-F1
#
_entry.id   AF-A0A1M6T1J5-F1
#
_cell.length_a   1.000
_cell.length_b   1.000
_cell.length_c   1.000
_cell.angle_alpha   90.00
_cell.angle_beta   90.00
_cell.angle_gamma   90.00
#
_symmetry.space_group_name_H-M   'P 1'
#
loop_
_entity.id
_entity.type
_entity.pdbx_description
1 polymer ?
#
loop_
_entity_poly.entity_id
_entity_poly.type
_entity_poly.pdbx_seq_one_letter_code
_entity_poly.pdbx_strand_id
1 'polypeptide(L)'
;MKNLLCLITALIILTSCNSKKEETVIDTALPEGEQVSELFSTIATMDSLYFSAQNVCDLEKYAYYLSEDFEFFHDKAGLTPSKEKEMMDMAIFCGEEQRTRQPLRRELTKGSLQVYPMDNYGALEFCDHVFYLQINDGTEKVVGSGKMTALWKLENNEWKLARIISYDHQPIAKVELKTEILDKYVGDYMLPDRIVNIKREEKFLRATDVNDGKPGWNTLLFPESENSFYFNYENVVYEFIDSGAQIGTLNIYENGKLIEEAKRKN
;
A
#
# COMPACT_ATOMS: atom_id res chain seq x y z
N MET A 1 73.38 -38.06 60.74
CA MET A 1 72.31 -39.07 60.55
C MET A 1 71.32 -38.54 59.51
N LYS A 2 71.29 -39.18 58.32
CA LYS A 2 70.24 -39.24 57.26
C LYS A 2 69.50 -37.93 56.91
N ASN A 3 69.93 -37.20 55.87
CA ASN A 3 69.52 -37.29 54.45
C ASN A 3 68.01 -37.10 54.19
N LEU A 4 67.62 -36.03 53.48
CA LEU A 4 66.77 -36.17 52.27
C LEU A 4 66.80 -34.91 51.39
N LEU A 5 67.17 -35.13 50.13
CA LEU A 5 67.12 -34.25 48.96
C LEU A 5 65.66 -34.18 48.45
N CYS A 6 65.16 -33.05 47.95
CA CYS A 6 64.28 -33.08 46.75
C CYS A 6 63.99 -31.71 46.14
N LEU A 7 63.88 -31.75 44.81
CA LEU A 7 63.78 -30.67 43.84
C LEU A 7 62.55 -29.77 44.04
N ILE A 8 62.76 -28.48 43.76
CA ILE A 8 61.70 -27.50 43.50
C ILE A 8 61.32 -27.63 42.01
N THR A 9 60.12 -28.13 41.73
CA THR A 9 59.45 -27.95 40.43
C THR A 9 58.26 -27.05 40.62
N ALA A 10 58.30 -25.90 39.93
CA ALA A 10 57.25 -24.90 39.90
C ALA A 10 56.00 -25.46 39.20
N LEU A 11 54.83 -25.30 39.84
CA LEU A 11 53.54 -25.60 39.25
C LEU A 11 52.74 -24.28 39.16
N ILE A 12 52.71 -23.70 37.96
CA ILE A 12 51.85 -22.55 37.64
C ILE A 12 50.45 -23.10 37.39
N ILE A 13 49.53 -22.90 38.34
CA ILE A 13 48.12 -23.19 38.16
C ILE A 13 47.46 -21.91 37.61
N LEU A 14 47.26 -21.86 36.29
CA LEU A 14 46.37 -20.90 35.65
C LEU A 14 44.93 -21.28 36.00
N THR A 15 44.36 -20.66 37.03
CA THR A 15 42.92 -20.70 37.26
C THR A 15 42.24 -19.83 36.21
N SER A 16 41.71 -20.49 35.17
CA SER A 16 40.78 -19.89 34.22
C SER A 16 39.50 -19.51 34.95
N CYS A 17 39.19 -18.21 35.00
CA CYS A 17 37.87 -17.72 35.38
C CYS A 17 36.88 -18.12 34.28
N ASN A 18 36.12 -19.20 34.52
CA ASN A 18 35.01 -19.58 33.65
C ASN A 18 33.77 -18.78 34.06
N SER A 19 33.55 -17.60 33.48
CA SER A 19 32.26 -16.92 33.60
C SER A 19 31.26 -17.66 32.71
N LYS A 20 30.35 -18.42 33.34
CA LYS A 20 29.16 -18.91 32.64
C LYS A 20 28.29 -17.69 32.31
N LYS A 21 28.26 -17.33 31.04
CA LYS A 21 27.31 -16.38 30.47
C LYS A 21 25.96 -17.11 30.46
N GLU A 22 25.03 -16.68 31.32
CA GLU A 22 23.62 -17.07 31.18
C GLU A 22 23.08 -16.38 29.93
N GLU A 23 22.96 -17.15 28.85
CA GLU A 23 22.19 -16.74 27.68
C GLU A 23 20.72 -16.99 27.99
N THR A 24 20.00 -15.90 28.25
CA THR A 24 18.54 -15.89 28.27
C THR A 24 18.07 -16.19 26.85
N VAL A 25 17.68 -17.44 26.60
CA VAL A 25 16.96 -17.83 25.39
C VAL A 25 15.57 -17.20 25.52
N ILE A 26 15.32 -16.14 24.75
CA ILE A 26 13.96 -15.62 24.55
C ILE A 26 13.27 -16.64 23.66
N ASP A 27 12.47 -17.49 24.28
CA ASP A 27 11.57 -18.43 23.61
C ASP A 27 10.54 -17.62 22.82
N THR A 28 10.77 -17.46 21.51
CA THR A 28 9.82 -16.83 20.59
C THR A 28 8.78 -17.85 20.17
N ALA A 29 7.99 -18.33 21.12
CA ALA A 29 6.70 -18.93 20.84
C ALA A 29 5.63 -17.84 21.04
N LEU A 30 5.02 -17.37 19.95
CA LEU A 30 3.84 -16.50 20.02
C LEU A 30 2.73 -17.28 20.74
N PRO A 31 2.17 -16.76 21.85
CA PRO A 31 1.11 -17.46 22.55
C PRO A 31 -0.16 -17.46 21.68
N GLU A 32 -0.64 -18.66 21.36
CA GLU A 32 -2.01 -18.83 20.85
C GLU A 32 -2.99 -18.25 21.87
N GLY A 33 -3.74 -17.22 21.46
CA GLY A 33 -4.90 -16.71 22.18
C GLY A 33 -4.68 -15.48 23.05
N GLU A 34 -3.92 -14.47 22.60
CA GLU A 34 -3.97 -13.14 23.23
C GLU A 34 -5.41 -12.61 23.22
N GLN A 35 -5.96 -12.39 24.41
CA GLN A 35 -7.24 -11.73 24.58
C GLN A 35 -7.11 -10.30 24.05
N VAL A 36 -7.84 -10.00 22.97
CA VAL A 36 -7.89 -8.66 22.39
C VAL A 36 -8.28 -7.65 23.46
N SER A 37 -7.45 -6.63 23.68
CA SER A 37 -7.71 -5.61 24.71
C SER A 37 -8.92 -4.75 24.34
N GLU A 38 -9.62 -4.23 25.36
CA GLU A 38 -10.73 -3.29 25.16
C GLU A 38 -10.30 -2.06 24.34
N LEU A 39 -9.07 -1.58 24.57
CA LEU A 39 -8.49 -0.48 23.81
C LEU A 39 -8.34 -0.84 22.33
N PHE A 40 -7.81 -2.03 22.02
CA PHE A 40 -7.69 -2.49 20.64
C PHE A 40 -9.05 -2.57 19.96
N SER A 41 -10.05 -3.19 20.60
CA SER A 41 -11.41 -3.31 20.04
C SER A 41 -12.05 -1.94 19.80
N THR A 42 -11.81 -1.00 20.71
CA THR A 42 -12.31 0.38 20.60
C THR A 42 -11.69 1.08 19.40
N ILE A 43 -10.36 1.09 19.29
CA ILE A 43 -9.67 1.76 18.18
C ILE A 43 -9.95 1.10 16.84
N ALA A 44 -10.02 -0.24 16.77
CA ALA A 44 -10.43 -0.95 15.57
C ALA A 44 -11.84 -0.54 15.10
N THR A 45 -12.75 -0.29 16.04
CA THR A 45 -14.10 0.20 15.72
C THR A 45 -14.05 1.65 15.22
N MET A 46 -13.25 2.51 15.84
CA MET A 46 -13.10 3.91 15.43
C MET A 46 -12.49 4.05 14.03
N ASP A 47 -11.43 3.30 13.73
CA ASP A 47 -10.81 3.18 12.40
C ASP A 47 -11.85 2.77 11.35
N SER A 48 -12.56 1.67 11.63
CA SER A 48 -13.60 1.16 10.73
C SER A 48 -14.69 2.19 10.46
N LEU A 49 -15.17 2.90 11.48
CA LEU A 49 -16.21 3.92 11.33
C LEU A 49 -15.72 5.14 10.53
N TYR A 50 -14.51 5.62 10.80
CA TYR A 50 -13.89 6.74 10.11
C TYR A 50 -13.69 6.44 8.61
N PHE A 51 -13.07 5.31 8.28
CA PHE A 51 -12.84 4.96 6.87
C PHE A 51 -14.11 4.50 6.16
N SER A 52 -15.11 3.98 6.88
CA SER A 52 -16.43 3.76 6.29
C SER A 52 -17.07 5.08 5.86
N ALA A 53 -17.03 6.12 6.70
CA ALA A 53 -17.54 7.45 6.36
C ALA A 53 -16.81 8.04 5.16
N GLN A 54 -15.48 7.91 5.10
CA GLN A 54 -14.68 8.33 3.93
C GLN A 54 -15.10 7.60 2.65
N ASN A 55 -15.20 6.27 2.71
CA ASN A 55 -15.49 5.43 1.54
C ASN A 55 -16.87 5.71 0.93
N VAL A 56 -17.87 6.07 1.76
CA VAL A 56 -19.21 6.45 1.29
C VAL A 56 -19.41 7.96 1.16
N CYS A 57 -18.36 8.75 1.36
CA CYS A 57 -18.42 10.21 1.30
C CYS A 57 -19.45 10.87 2.25
N ASP A 58 -19.62 10.30 3.44
CA ASP A 58 -20.40 10.90 4.52
C ASP A 58 -19.54 11.95 5.25
N LEU A 59 -19.50 13.16 4.67
CA LEU A 59 -18.63 14.25 5.13
C LEU A 59 -18.94 14.69 6.57
N GLU A 60 -20.20 14.57 7.01
CA GLU A 60 -20.60 14.92 8.37
C GLU A 60 -20.00 13.94 9.38
N LYS A 61 -20.17 12.62 9.14
CA LYS A 61 -19.55 11.60 10.00
C LYS A 61 -18.04 11.63 9.92
N TYR A 62 -17.47 11.85 8.74
CA TYR A 62 -16.03 11.96 8.57
C TYR A 62 -15.47 13.11 9.44
N ALA A 63 -16.08 14.29 9.36
CA ALA A 63 -15.69 15.44 10.18
C ALA A 63 -15.87 15.22 11.69
N TYR A 64 -16.86 14.43 12.10
CA TYR A 64 -17.13 14.13 13.50
C TYR A 64 -15.95 13.41 14.19
N TYR A 65 -15.23 12.54 13.46
CA TYR A 65 -14.08 11.82 14.02
C TYR A 65 -12.80 12.66 14.07
N LEU A 66 -12.74 13.83 13.43
CA LEU A 66 -11.53 14.68 13.43
C LEU A 66 -11.52 15.62 14.65
N SER A 67 -10.38 15.72 15.33
CA SER A 67 -10.17 16.74 16.36
C SER A 67 -10.03 18.13 15.74
N GLU A 68 -10.30 19.19 16.51
CA GLU A 68 -10.17 20.57 16.04
C GLU A 68 -8.72 20.93 15.67
N ASP A 69 -7.74 20.30 16.32
CA ASP A 69 -6.31 20.48 16.07
C ASP A 69 -5.71 19.45 15.10
N PHE A 70 -6.54 18.84 14.23
CA PHE A 70 -6.13 17.77 13.30
C PHE A 70 -5.01 18.19 12.34
N GLU A 71 -4.05 17.29 12.11
CA GLU A 71 -3.08 17.41 11.01
C GLU A 71 -2.92 16.07 10.27
N PHE A 72 -2.73 16.14 8.96
CA PHE A 72 -2.47 14.98 8.11
C PHE A 72 -1.18 15.15 7.32
N PHE A 73 -0.30 14.15 7.38
CA PHE A 73 0.95 14.07 6.66
C PHE A 73 0.86 12.96 5.61
N HIS A 74 1.10 13.30 4.36
CA HIS A 74 1.08 12.35 3.25
C HIS A 74 2.39 12.41 2.47
N ASP A 75 3.04 11.28 2.26
CA ASP A 75 4.31 11.19 1.51
C ASP A 75 4.29 11.83 0.10
N LYS A 76 3.15 11.77 -0.61
CA LYS A 76 2.95 12.32 -1.96
C LYS A 76 2.35 13.73 -1.97
N ALA A 77 1.51 14.08 -0.99
CA ALA A 77 0.78 15.36 -0.98
C ALA A 77 1.34 16.40 0.03
N GLY A 78 2.21 15.97 0.95
CA GLY A 78 2.78 16.83 1.98
C GLY A 78 1.83 17.00 3.17
N LEU A 79 1.86 18.20 3.76
CA LEU A 79 1.12 18.54 4.98
C LEU A 79 -0.26 19.13 4.66
N THR A 80 -1.29 18.56 5.25
CA THR A 80 -2.61 19.16 5.48
C THR A 80 -2.66 19.66 6.93
N PRO A 81 -2.57 20.99 7.16
CA PRO A 81 -2.25 21.55 8.47
C PRO A 81 -3.45 21.77 9.39
N SER A 82 -4.68 21.49 8.95
CA SER A 82 -5.88 21.72 9.77
C SER A 82 -7.07 20.85 9.36
N LYS A 83 -8.03 20.72 10.26
CA LYS A 83 -9.35 20.09 9.99
C LYS A 83 -10.08 20.77 8.83
N GLU A 84 -10.07 22.10 8.75
CA GLU A 84 -10.76 22.81 7.66
C GLU A 84 -10.14 22.48 6.31
N LYS A 85 -8.81 22.44 6.22
CA LYS A 85 -8.12 22.08 4.98
C LYS A 85 -8.39 20.62 4.60
N GLU A 86 -8.39 19.71 5.58
CA GLU A 86 -8.77 18.32 5.36
C GLU A 86 -10.19 18.20 4.81
N MET A 87 -11.15 18.91 5.40
CA MET A 87 -12.54 18.88 4.93
C MET A 87 -12.70 19.46 3.52
N MET A 88 -11.90 20.46 3.14
CA MET A 88 -11.87 20.98 1.76
C MET A 88 -11.34 19.92 0.78
N ASP A 89 -10.24 19.25 1.12
CA ASP A 89 -9.64 18.21 0.29
C ASP A 89 -10.58 16.99 0.17
N MET A 90 -11.20 16.59 1.27
CA MET A 90 -12.17 15.50 1.29
C MET A 90 -13.42 15.84 0.49
N ALA A 91 -13.89 17.09 0.50
CA ALA A 91 -14.99 17.53 -0.36
C ALA A 91 -14.65 17.45 -1.86
N ILE A 92 -13.40 17.74 -2.24
CA ILE A 92 -12.92 17.56 -3.62
C ILE A 92 -12.85 16.07 -3.97
N PHE A 93 -12.24 15.25 -3.10
CA PHE A 93 -12.13 13.79 -3.27
C PHE A 93 -13.52 13.13 -3.44
N CYS A 94 -14.50 13.59 -2.67
CA CYS A 94 -15.88 13.12 -2.72
C CYS A 94 -16.76 13.80 -3.77
N GLY A 95 -16.23 14.80 -4.48
CA GLY A 95 -16.95 15.51 -5.54
C GLY A 95 -17.26 14.60 -6.74
N GLU A 96 -18.34 14.94 -7.46
CA GLU A 96 -18.82 14.16 -8.62
C GLU A 96 -17.74 13.92 -9.67
N GLU A 97 -16.92 14.94 -9.97
CA GLU A 97 -15.83 14.83 -10.94
C GLU A 97 -14.82 13.74 -10.53
N GLN A 98 -14.36 13.75 -9.28
CA GLN A 98 -13.38 12.78 -8.80
C GLN A 98 -14.01 11.39 -8.64
N ARG A 99 -15.21 11.29 -8.06
CA ARG A 99 -15.89 10.00 -7.86
C ARG A 99 -16.31 9.34 -9.16
N THR A 100 -16.55 10.10 -10.24
CA THR A 100 -16.84 9.53 -11.56
C THR A 100 -15.59 8.98 -12.23
N ARG A 101 -14.44 9.66 -12.08
CA ARG A 101 -13.19 9.28 -12.75
C ARG A 101 -12.39 8.24 -11.98
N GLN A 102 -12.43 8.30 -10.66
CA GLN A 102 -11.62 7.49 -9.77
C GLN A 102 -12.37 7.19 -8.44
N PRO A 103 -13.44 6.39 -8.47
CA PRO A 103 -14.11 5.95 -7.25
C PRO A 103 -13.18 5.02 -6.47
N LEU A 104 -12.49 5.56 -5.47
CA LEU A 104 -11.59 4.81 -4.61
C LEU A 104 -12.30 4.35 -3.34
N ARG A 105 -11.97 3.12 -2.93
CA ARG A 105 -12.28 2.57 -1.61
C ARG A 105 -10.97 2.19 -0.92
N ARG A 106 -10.84 2.57 0.33
CA ARG A 106 -9.74 2.18 1.21
C ARG A 106 -10.19 1.04 2.12
N GLU A 107 -9.34 0.05 2.33
CA GLU A 107 -9.59 -1.08 3.23
C GLU A 107 -8.40 -1.33 4.15
N LEU A 108 -8.67 -1.55 5.44
CA LEU A 108 -7.69 -1.99 6.41
C LEU A 108 -7.16 -3.39 6.03
N THR A 109 -5.84 -3.52 5.92
CA THR A 109 -5.20 -4.81 5.66
C THR A 109 -5.38 -5.71 6.87
N LYS A 110 -6.04 -6.86 6.67
CA LYS A 110 -6.32 -7.81 7.74
C LYS A 110 -5.05 -8.22 8.48
N GLY A 111 -5.07 -8.04 9.81
CA GLY A 111 -3.96 -8.40 10.69
C GLY A 111 -2.82 -7.38 10.76
N SER A 112 -2.95 -6.22 10.10
CA SER A 112 -1.93 -5.16 10.16
C SER A 112 -2.11 -4.20 11.34
N LEU A 113 -3.31 -4.14 11.92
CA LEU A 113 -3.65 -3.21 12.99
C LEU A 113 -2.86 -3.52 14.27
N GLN A 114 -2.18 -2.50 14.79
CA GLN A 114 -1.54 -2.51 16.10
C GLN A 114 -1.95 -1.25 16.86
N VAL A 115 -2.24 -1.41 18.16
CA VAL A 115 -2.75 -0.34 19.01
C VAL A 115 -1.96 -0.28 20.29
N TYR A 116 -1.48 0.91 20.65
CA TYR A 116 -0.69 1.17 21.85
C TYR A 116 -1.30 2.33 22.64
N PRO A 117 -1.42 2.24 23.98
CA PRO A 117 -1.94 3.35 24.78
C PRO A 117 -0.95 4.52 24.80
N MET A 118 -1.50 5.74 24.75
CA MET A 118 -0.77 6.99 25.00
C MET A 118 -1.26 7.55 26.34
N ASP A 119 -0.41 7.46 27.37
CA ASP A 119 -0.80 7.78 28.75
C ASP A 119 -1.40 9.18 28.89
N ASN A 120 -2.57 9.26 29.53
CA ASN A 120 -3.35 10.49 29.71
C ASN A 120 -3.70 11.26 28.42
N TYR A 121 -3.67 10.61 27.25
CA TYR A 121 -3.97 11.25 25.97
C TYR A 121 -4.93 10.44 25.09
N GLY A 122 -4.65 9.16 24.86
CA GLY A 122 -5.43 8.32 23.95
C GLY A 122 -4.68 7.08 23.47
N ALA A 123 -4.55 6.90 22.16
CA ALA A 123 -3.94 5.70 21.56
C ALA A 123 -3.19 6.00 20.27
N LEU A 124 -2.10 5.26 20.06
CA LEU A 124 -1.34 5.23 18.82
C LEU A 124 -1.73 3.98 18.03
N GLU A 125 -2.11 4.19 16.79
CA GLU A 125 -2.50 3.15 15.83
C GLU A 125 -1.44 3.04 14.74
N PHE A 126 -1.10 1.79 14.38
CA PHE A 126 -0.37 1.47 13.17
C PHE A 126 -1.19 0.49 12.35
N CYS A 127 -1.28 0.70 11.04
CA CYS A 127 -1.92 -0.24 10.13
C CYS A 127 -1.46 -0.05 8.69
N ASP A 128 -1.71 -1.06 7.87
CA ASP A 128 -1.53 -0.97 6.42
C ASP A 128 -2.91 -0.91 5.75
N HIS A 129 -3.03 -0.12 4.69
CA HIS A 129 -4.24 0.02 3.88
C HIS A 129 -4.02 -0.47 2.46
N VAL A 130 -5.06 -1.06 1.87
CA VAL A 130 -5.16 -1.36 0.45
C VAL A 130 -6.19 -0.44 -0.19
N PHE A 131 -5.90 0.02 -1.41
CA PHE A 131 -6.75 0.88 -2.20
C PHE A 131 -7.35 0.11 -3.37
N TYR A 132 -8.66 0.25 -3.56
CA TYR A 132 -9.42 -0.37 -4.61
C TYR A 132 -10.07 0.70 -5.48
N LEU A 133 -9.94 0.57 -6.80
CA LEU A 133 -10.78 1.25 -7.77
C LEU A 133 -12.09 0.47 -7.92
N GLN A 134 -13.20 1.15 -7.67
CA GLN A 134 -14.53 0.58 -7.81
C GLN A 134 -15.00 0.71 -9.26
N ILE A 135 -15.58 -0.34 -9.81
CA ILE A 135 -16.06 -0.39 -11.19
C ILE A 135 -17.59 -0.33 -11.18
N ASN A 136 -18.18 0.29 -12.21
CA ASN A 136 -19.63 0.46 -12.32
C ASN A 136 -20.44 -0.85 -12.31
N ASP A 137 -19.79 -1.97 -12.63
CA ASP A 137 -20.39 -3.32 -12.58
C ASP A 137 -20.36 -3.95 -11.17
N GLY A 138 -19.87 -3.23 -10.16
CA GLY A 138 -19.75 -3.67 -8.78
C GLY A 138 -18.46 -4.45 -8.47
N THR A 139 -17.58 -4.65 -9.47
CA THR A 139 -16.25 -5.23 -9.23
C THR A 139 -15.27 -4.19 -8.72
N GLU A 140 -14.15 -4.65 -8.16
CA GLU A 140 -13.08 -3.79 -7.65
C GLU A 140 -11.71 -4.26 -8.15
N LYS A 141 -10.84 -3.31 -8.46
CA LYS A 141 -9.44 -3.55 -8.86
C LYS A 141 -8.50 -2.94 -7.84
N VAL A 142 -7.54 -3.72 -7.37
CA VAL A 142 -6.53 -3.19 -6.45
C VAL A 142 -5.63 -2.19 -7.19
N VAL A 143 -5.35 -1.02 -6.63
CA VAL A 143 -4.56 0.03 -7.31
C VAL A 143 -3.40 0.54 -6.49
N GLY A 144 -3.34 0.20 -5.20
CA GLY A 144 -2.23 0.59 -4.36
C GLY A 144 -2.33 0.01 -2.96
N SER A 145 -1.26 0.20 -2.20
CA SER A 145 -1.21 0.04 -0.75
C SER A 145 -0.52 1.23 -0.11
N GLY A 146 -0.68 1.40 1.19
CA GLY A 146 0.03 2.41 1.97
C GLY A 146 0.06 2.04 3.43
N LYS A 147 1.04 2.56 4.14
CA LYS A 147 1.17 2.45 5.60
C LYS A 147 0.54 3.67 6.25
N MET A 148 -0.05 3.47 7.41
CA MET A 148 -0.66 4.54 8.19
C MET A 148 -0.26 4.43 9.65
N THR A 149 0.03 5.59 10.23
CA THR A 149 0.09 5.76 11.68
C THR A 149 -0.92 6.85 12.05
N ALA A 150 -1.76 6.57 13.05
CA ALA A 150 -2.75 7.52 13.53
C ALA A 150 -2.63 7.73 15.05
N LEU A 151 -2.81 8.97 15.47
CA LEU A 151 -2.89 9.34 16.88
C LEU A 151 -4.35 9.67 17.20
N TRP A 152 -4.98 8.81 17.99
CA TRP A 152 -6.30 9.01 18.55
C TRP A 152 -6.19 9.70 19.90
N LYS A 153 -7.00 10.73 20.10
CA LYS A 153 -7.16 11.49 21.33
C LYS A 153 -8.49 11.14 21.96
N LEU A 154 -8.50 10.88 23.27
CA LEU A 154 -9.73 10.72 24.05
C LEU A 154 -10.07 12.07 24.69
N GLU A 155 -11.11 12.74 24.19
CA GLU A 155 -11.57 14.03 24.71
C GLU A 155 -13.07 14.00 25.00
N ASN A 156 -13.49 14.45 26.19
CA ASN A 156 -14.89 14.42 26.62
C ASN A 156 -15.57 13.04 26.48
N ASN A 157 -14.82 11.96 26.71
CA ASN A 157 -15.23 10.56 26.50
C ASN A 157 -15.54 10.19 25.03
N GLU A 158 -15.08 10.99 24.07
CA GLU A 158 -15.13 10.69 22.64
C GLU A 158 -13.71 10.50 22.07
N TRP A 159 -13.57 9.57 21.14
CA TRP A 159 -12.34 9.36 20.40
C TRP A 159 -12.30 10.24 19.15
N LYS A 160 -11.23 11.02 19.01
CA LYS A 160 -10.98 11.89 17.85
C LYS A 160 -9.60 11.61 17.26
N LEU A 161 -9.49 11.56 15.94
CA LEU A 161 -8.22 11.56 15.22
C LEU A 161 -7.57 12.93 15.36
N ALA A 162 -6.40 12.95 15.98
CA ALA A 162 -5.58 14.14 16.10
C ALA A 162 -4.54 14.20 14.98
N ARG A 163 -3.91 13.08 14.63
CA ARG A 163 -2.87 13.04 13.59
C ARG A 163 -3.03 11.82 12.71
N ILE A 164 -2.77 11.97 11.43
CA ILE A 164 -2.55 10.85 10.50
C ILE A 164 -1.22 11.07 9.79
N ILE A 165 -0.44 10.00 9.65
CA ILE A 165 0.74 9.93 8.80
C ILE A 165 0.50 8.77 7.83
N SER A 166 0.23 9.07 6.55
CA SER A 166 0.03 8.07 5.49
C SER A 166 1.23 8.09 4.54
N TYR A 167 1.91 6.96 4.42
CA TYR A 167 3.23 6.89 3.79
C TYR A 167 3.45 5.55 3.09
N ASP A 168 4.55 5.47 2.33
CA ASP A 168 4.91 4.28 1.56
C ASP A 168 3.79 3.85 0.61
N HIS A 169 3.21 4.83 -0.11
CA HIS A 169 2.15 4.54 -1.07
C HIS A 169 2.71 3.86 -2.31
N GLN A 170 2.57 2.54 -2.38
CA GLN A 170 3.07 1.73 -3.47
C GLN A 170 1.96 1.33 -4.44
N PRO A 171 2.21 1.40 -5.77
CA PRO A 171 1.37 0.71 -6.72
C PRO A 171 1.42 -0.81 -6.48
N ILE A 172 0.26 -1.44 -6.44
CA ILE A 172 0.11 -2.91 -6.45
C ILE A 172 -0.93 -3.28 -7.50
N ALA A 173 -0.86 -4.54 -7.94
CA ALA A 173 -1.73 -5.08 -8.97
C ALA A 173 -2.35 -6.39 -8.52
N LYS A 174 -3.37 -6.85 -9.25
CA LYS A 174 -4.13 -8.06 -8.90
C LYS A 174 -3.27 -9.32 -8.98
N VAL A 175 -2.37 -9.37 -9.95
CA VAL A 175 -1.40 -10.46 -10.11
C VAL A 175 0.01 -9.89 -10.23
N GLU A 176 1.02 -10.69 -9.89
CA GLU A 176 2.41 -10.35 -10.16
C GLU A 176 2.90 -11.19 -11.35
N LEU A 177 3.43 -10.55 -12.37
CA LEU A 177 3.95 -11.22 -13.57
C LEU A 177 5.48 -11.18 -13.56
N LYS A 178 6.09 -12.28 -14.01
CA LYS A 178 7.54 -12.32 -14.21
C LYS A 178 7.95 -11.37 -15.34
N THR A 179 9.18 -10.87 -15.25
CA THR A 179 9.76 -9.96 -16.26
C THR A 179 9.71 -10.54 -17.66
N GLU A 180 9.93 -11.85 -17.83
CA GLU A 180 9.92 -12.51 -19.14
C GLU A 180 8.53 -12.54 -19.78
N ILE A 181 7.47 -12.48 -18.97
CA ILE A 181 6.10 -12.37 -19.46
C ILE A 181 5.83 -10.93 -19.90
N LEU A 182 6.19 -9.94 -19.07
CA LEU A 182 6.03 -8.52 -19.38
C LEU A 182 6.78 -8.12 -20.67
N ASP A 183 7.99 -8.65 -20.86
CA ASP A 183 8.83 -8.36 -22.03
C ASP A 183 8.18 -8.80 -23.35
N LYS A 184 7.24 -9.75 -23.34
CA LYS A 184 6.49 -10.16 -24.55
C LYS A 184 5.61 -9.04 -25.11
N TYR A 185 5.14 -8.15 -24.24
CA TYR A 185 4.21 -7.06 -24.55
C TYR A 185 4.90 -5.74 -24.90
N VAL A 186 6.23 -5.66 -24.74
CA VAL A 186 7.00 -4.44 -25.07
C VAL A 186 7.04 -4.23 -26.58
N GLY A 187 6.69 -3.04 -27.04
CA GLY A 187 6.69 -2.70 -28.46
C GLY A 187 5.81 -1.52 -28.82
N ASP A 188 5.78 -1.20 -30.11
CA ASP A 188 4.91 -0.18 -30.68
C ASP A 188 3.64 -0.83 -31.22
N TYR A 189 2.47 -0.31 -30.82
CA TYR A 189 1.17 -0.75 -31.30
C TYR A 189 0.52 0.41 -32.07
N MET A 190 0.20 0.18 -33.35
CA MET A 190 -0.23 1.22 -34.28
C MET A 190 -1.75 1.38 -34.28
N LEU A 191 -2.20 2.62 -34.11
CA LEU A 191 -3.55 3.11 -34.39
C LEU A 191 -3.51 4.00 -35.64
N PRO A 192 -4.67 4.36 -36.24
CA PRO A 192 -4.71 5.19 -37.46
C PRO A 192 -4.08 6.58 -37.30
N ASP A 193 -4.16 7.16 -36.11
CA ASP A 193 -3.73 8.52 -35.77
C ASP A 193 -2.45 8.56 -34.92
N ARG A 194 -2.12 7.48 -34.20
CA ARG A 194 -1.01 7.46 -33.24
C ARG A 194 -0.40 6.08 -33.00
N ILE A 195 0.69 6.05 -32.24
CA ILE A 195 1.30 4.82 -31.75
C ILE A 195 1.10 4.74 -30.23
N VAL A 196 0.67 3.58 -29.72
CA VAL A 196 0.75 3.24 -28.31
C VAL A 196 2.07 2.51 -28.08
N ASN A 197 3.06 3.19 -27.52
CA ASN A 197 4.35 2.61 -27.14
C ASN A 197 4.22 1.94 -25.77
N ILE A 198 4.52 0.65 -25.70
CA ILE A 198 4.54 -0.14 -24.47
C ILE A 198 5.99 -0.41 -24.07
N LYS A 199 6.34 -0.04 -22.83
CA LYS A 199 7.65 -0.32 -22.22
C LYS A 199 7.47 -1.02 -20.88
N ARG A 200 8.46 -1.80 -20.47
CA ARG A 200 8.52 -2.33 -19.10
C ARG A 200 9.06 -1.27 -18.15
N GLU A 201 8.42 -1.11 -17.01
CA GLU A 201 8.86 -0.28 -15.89
C GLU A 201 8.82 -1.12 -14.62
N GLU A 202 10.00 -1.60 -14.20
CA GLU A 202 10.14 -2.54 -13.09
C GLU A 202 9.25 -3.79 -13.25
N LYS A 203 8.21 -3.90 -12.41
CA LYS A 203 7.21 -4.98 -12.34
C LYS A 203 5.90 -4.67 -13.09
N PHE A 204 5.85 -3.55 -13.82
CA PHE A 204 4.68 -3.09 -14.56
C PHE A 204 5.01 -2.79 -16.03
N LEU A 205 3.98 -2.45 -16.81
CA LEU A 205 4.14 -1.85 -18.13
C LEU A 205 3.80 -0.36 -18.06
N ARG A 206 4.39 0.45 -18.92
CA ARG A 206 3.99 1.84 -19.19
C ARG A 206 3.50 1.93 -20.63
N ALA A 207 2.28 2.43 -20.80
CA ALA A 207 1.75 2.84 -22.09
C ALA A 207 2.02 4.32 -22.31
N THR A 208 2.46 4.70 -23.50
CA THR A 208 2.66 6.09 -23.92
C THR A 208 2.10 6.29 -25.31
N ASP A 209 1.17 7.22 -25.46
CA ASP A 209 0.73 7.68 -26.78
C ASP A 209 1.85 8.48 -27.43
N VAL A 210 2.13 8.21 -28.70
CA VAL A 210 3.15 8.89 -29.49
C VAL A 210 2.49 9.41 -30.77
N ASN A 211 2.43 10.74 -30.89
CA ASN A 211 1.86 11.46 -32.03
C ASN A 211 3.00 12.16 -32.78
N ASP A 212 3.19 11.87 -34.06
CA ASP A 212 4.28 12.42 -34.90
C ASP A 212 5.67 12.32 -34.23
N GLY A 213 5.93 11.19 -33.57
CA GLY A 213 7.19 10.95 -32.85
C GLY A 213 7.34 11.70 -31.53
N LYS A 214 6.33 12.46 -31.09
CA LYS A 214 6.32 13.17 -29.80
C LYS A 214 5.52 12.37 -28.78
N PRO A 215 6.08 12.10 -27.58
CA PRO A 215 5.33 11.47 -26.52
C PRO A 215 4.24 12.40 -26.01
N GLY A 216 3.03 11.87 -25.88
CA GLY A 216 1.87 12.52 -25.31
C GLY A 216 1.54 11.94 -23.94
N TRP A 217 0.26 11.59 -23.75
CA TRP A 217 -0.23 10.97 -22.53
C TRP A 217 0.47 9.64 -22.26
N ASN A 218 0.74 9.35 -20.99
CA ASN A 218 1.33 8.09 -20.57
C ASN A 218 0.77 7.65 -19.22
N THR A 219 0.73 6.34 -19.00
CA THR A 219 0.20 5.75 -17.77
C THR A 219 0.92 4.44 -17.43
N LEU A 220 0.92 4.09 -16.14
CA LEU A 220 1.28 2.74 -15.71
C LEU A 220 0.10 1.79 -15.92
N LEU A 221 0.42 0.60 -16.39
CA LEU A 221 -0.51 -0.50 -16.59
C LEU A 221 -0.23 -1.58 -15.54
N PHE A 222 -1.27 -1.89 -14.77
CA PHE A 222 -1.29 -2.86 -13.69
C PHE A 222 -1.85 -4.18 -14.22
N PRO A 223 -1.14 -5.31 -14.05
CA PRO A 223 -1.63 -6.60 -14.51
C PRO A 223 -2.88 -7.07 -13.73
N GLU A 224 -3.90 -7.46 -14.49
CA GLU A 224 -5.13 -8.12 -14.01
C GLU A 224 -5.11 -9.62 -14.26
N SER A 225 -4.52 -10.05 -15.38
CA SER A 225 -4.23 -11.44 -15.75
C SER A 225 -2.87 -11.49 -16.47
N GLU A 226 -2.50 -12.63 -17.06
CA GLU A 226 -1.26 -12.73 -17.85
C GLU A 226 -1.24 -11.72 -19.00
N ASN A 227 -2.37 -11.53 -19.70
CA ASN A 227 -2.45 -10.73 -20.92
C ASN A 227 -3.36 -9.48 -20.81
N SER A 228 -3.99 -9.25 -19.66
CA SER A 228 -4.87 -8.10 -19.42
C SER A 228 -4.28 -7.18 -18.36
N PHE A 229 -4.28 -5.89 -18.63
CA PHE A 229 -3.77 -4.84 -17.75
C PHE A 229 -4.77 -3.69 -17.67
N TYR A 230 -4.82 -2.98 -16.55
CA TYR A 230 -5.65 -1.79 -16.35
C TYR A 230 -4.80 -0.62 -15.91
N PHE A 231 -5.27 0.61 -16.12
CA PHE A 231 -4.75 1.72 -15.34
C PHE A 231 -5.78 2.19 -14.32
N ASN A 232 -5.30 2.88 -13.29
CA ASN A 232 -6.03 3.23 -12.07
C ASN A 232 -7.03 4.39 -12.22
N TYR A 233 -7.36 4.78 -13.45
CA TYR A 233 -8.33 5.81 -13.79
C TYR A 233 -9.27 5.29 -14.91
N GLU A 234 -10.53 5.70 -14.87
CA GLU A 234 -11.49 5.59 -15.99
C GLU A 234 -11.85 4.16 -16.47
N ASN A 235 -11.58 3.12 -15.67
CA ASN A 235 -11.92 1.71 -15.96
C ASN A 235 -11.53 1.27 -17.39
N VAL A 236 -10.29 1.59 -17.76
CA VAL A 236 -9.73 1.20 -19.05
C VAL A 236 -8.87 -0.05 -18.90
N VAL A 237 -9.00 -0.96 -19.87
CA VAL A 237 -8.28 -2.25 -19.92
C VAL A 237 -7.54 -2.38 -21.24
N TYR A 238 -6.27 -2.77 -21.14
CA TYR A 238 -5.35 -3.08 -22.22
C TYR A 238 -5.20 -4.60 -22.27
N GLU A 239 -5.77 -5.23 -23.30
CA GLU A 239 -5.68 -6.68 -23.50
C GLU A 239 -4.77 -6.98 -24.70
N PHE A 240 -3.73 -7.77 -24.44
CA PHE A 240 -2.78 -8.21 -25.46
C PHE A 240 -3.21 -9.56 -26.02
N ILE A 241 -3.37 -9.63 -27.35
CA ILE A 241 -3.82 -10.83 -28.05
C ILE A 241 -2.64 -11.47 -28.77
N ASP A 242 -2.42 -12.75 -28.44
CA ASP A 242 -1.42 -13.58 -29.11
C ASP A 242 -1.88 -13.90 -30.55
N SER A 243 -0.96 -13.80 -31.50
CA SER A 243 -1.15 -14.17 -32.90
C SER A 243 -0.38 -15.43 -33.29
N GLY A 244 0.19 -16.15 -32.32
CA GLY A 244 0.90 -17.41 -32.46
C GLY A 244 2.42 -17.26 -32.38
N ALA A 245 3.01 -16.43 -33.24
CA ALA A 245 4.46 -16.20 -33.25
C ALA A 245 4.91 -15.08 -32.27
N GLN A 246 4.02 -14.11 -32.04
CA GLN A 246 4.20 -12.99 -31.12
C GLN A 246 2.84 -12.38 -30.76
N ILE A 247 2.82 -11.53 -29.74
CA ILE A 247 1.68 -10.65 -29.48
C ILE A 247 1.46 -9.76 -30.70
N GLY A 248 0.29 -9.88 -31.33
CA GLY A 248 0.01 -9.21 -32.61
C GLY A 248 -0.94 -8.03 -32.49
N THR A 249 -1.76 -7.99 -31.44
CA THR A 249 -2.80 -6.95 -31.26
C THR A 249 -2.87 -6.50 -29.81
N LEU A 250 -3.15 -5.22 -29.61
CA LEU A 250 -3.53 -4.62 -28.34
C LEU A 250 -4.96 -4.09 -28.49
N ASN A 251 -5.88 -4.65 -27.73
CA ASN A 251 -7.25 -4.17 -27.61
C ASN A 251 -7.36 -3.24 -26.40
N ILE A 252 -8.00 -2.09 -26.58
CA ILE A 252 -8.25 -1.14 -25.50
C ILE A 252 -9.76 -1.08 -25.28
N TYR A 253 -10.17 -1.39 -24.05
CA TYR A 253 -11.55 -1.37 -23.61
C TYR A 253 -11.76 -0.24 -22.61
N GLU A 254 -12.88 0.47 -22.72
CA GLU A 254 -13.34 1.42 -21.72
C GLU A 254 -14.73 0.98 -21.25
N ASN A 255 -14.92 0.82 -19.95
CA ASN A 255 -16.19 0.36 -19.39
C ASN A 255 -16.68 -0.96 -20.01
N GLY A 256 -15.75 -1.88 -20.28
CA GLY A 256 -16.01 -3.19 -20.89
C GLY A 256 -16.32 -3.16 -22.38
N LYS A 257 -16.32 -1.98 -23.03
CA LYS A 257 -16.54 -1.84 -24.46
C LYS A 257 -15.21 -1.63 -25.19
N LEU A 258 -14.97 -2.41 -26.25
CA LEU A 258 -13.82 -2.20 -27.12
C LEU A 258 -13.92 -0.81 -27.79
N ILE A 259 -12.92 0.04 -27.57
CA ILE A 259 -12.86 1.40 -28.15
C ILE A 259 -11.77 1.52 -29.22
N GLU A 260 -10.65 0.82 -29.07
CA GLU A 260 -9.52 0.88 -30.00
C GLU A 260 -8.90 -0.51 -30.17
N GLU A 261 -8.43 -0.82 -31.39
CA GLU A 261 -7.67 -2.02 -31.71
C GLU A 261 -6.37 -1.58 -32.40
N ALA A 262 -5.23 -1.83 -31.76
CA ALA A 262 -3.91 -1.46 -32.26
C ALA A 262 -3.11 -2.68 -32.71
N LYS A 263 -2.49 -2.62 -33.89
CA LYS A 263 -1.66 -3.74 -34.41
C LYS A 263 -0.20 -3.52 -34.05
N ARG A 264 0.47 -4.56 -33.56
CA ARG A 264 1.90 -4.46 -33.26
C ARG A 264 2.66 -4.11 -34.54
N LYS A 265 3.52 -3.12 -34.46
CA LYS A 265 4.45 -2.75 -35.52
C LYS A 265 5.49 -3.86 -35.66
N ASN A 266 5.62 -4.38 -36.89
CA ASN A 266 6.61 -5.40 -37.24
C ASN A 266 8.05 -4.90 -37.06
#